data_AF-A0A2V7QYU9-F1
#
_entry.id   AF-A0A2V7QYU9-F1
#
_cell.length_a   1.000
_cell.length_b   1.000
_cell.length_c   1.000
_cell.angle_alpha   90.00
_cell.angle_beta   90.00
_cell.angle_gamma   90.00
#
_symmetry.space_group_name_H-M   'P 1'
#
loop_
_entity.id
_entity.type
_entity.pdbx_description
1 polymer ?
#
loop_
_entity_poly.entity_id
_entity_poly.type
_entity_poly.pdbx_seq_one_letter_code
_entity_poly.pdbx_strand_id
1 'polypeptide(L)'
;MAGSYNVTLTVTDAGGTDSKTQPITVSAPPPPPPPPPPPPPPPPPPPPPPPPPPPPATHLGFTKDPPPTLFLNGSFSVEVTAFDSQGGTATGFTGLVTVKLEGPIALGVLNGTKSVNAVNGIATFNNLSVTGLCTGCWLTATANGLSGATSGTFDVIALP
;
A
#
# COMPACT_ATOMS: atom_id res chain seq x y z
N MET A 1 -24.34 -46.29 49.87
CA MET A 1 -25.33 -45.25 50.23
C MET A 1 -24.69 -44.37 51.29
N ALA A 2 -24.65 -43.05 51.08
CA ALA A 2 -24.26 -42.12 52.13
C ALA A 2 -25.45 -41.86 53.04
N GLY A 3 -25.23 -41.77 54.35
CA GLY A 3 -26.31 -41.65 55.33
C GLY A 3 -25.83 -41.82 56.75
N SER A 4 -26.63 -41.35 57.70
CA SER A 4 -26.40 -41.60 59.13
C SER A 4 -27.25 -42.78 59.58
N TYR A 5 -26.61 -43.78 60.19
CA TYR A 5 -27.26 -44.95 60.74
C TYR A 5 -27.12 -44.93 62.27
N ASN A 6 -28.19 -45.25 62.98
CA ASN A 6 -28.14 -45.38 64.44
C ASN A 6 -27.94 -46.85 64.79
N VAL A 7 -26.86 -47.16 65.51
CA VAL A 7 -26.60 -48.52 66.03
C VAL A 7 -26.96 -48.54 67.49
N THR A 8 -27.99 -49.31 67.85
CA THR A 8 -28.38 -49.53 69.24
C THR A 8 -27.83 -50.85 69.72
N LEU A 9 -26.98 -50.82 70.74
CA LEU A 9 -26.53 -52.01 71.46
C LEU A 9 -27.38 -52.18 72.70
N THR A 10 -27.91 -53.38 72.88
CA THR A 10 -28.76 -53.75 74.01
C THR A 10 -28.07 -54.88 74.76
N VAL A 11 -27.80 -54.67 76.05
CA VAL A 11 -27.12 -55.63 76.93
C VAL A 11 -28.11 -56.08 77.99
N THR A 12 -28.28 -57.39 78.14
CA THR A 12 -29.21 -57.99 79.10
C THR A 12 -28.43 -58.88 80.06
N ASP A 13 -28.66 -58.70 81.36
CA ASP A 13 -28.16 -59.57 82.44
C ASP A 13 -29.34 -59.99 83.35
N ALA A 14 -29.09 -60.85 84.36
CA ALA A 14 -30.10 -61.33 85.31
C ALA A 14 -30.87 -60.21 86.04
N GLY A 15 -30.33 -58.98 86.07
CA GLY A 15 -30.97 -57.79 86.64
C GLY A 15 -31.78 -56.91 85.67
N GLY A 16 -31.80 -57.21 84.37
CA GLY A 16 -32.54 -56.42 83.36
C GLY A 16 -31.72 -56.08 82.11
N THR A 17 -32.28 -55.21 81.27
CA THR A 17 -31.73 -54.82 79.96
C THR A 17 -31.45 -53.33 79.92
N ASP A 18 -30.28 -52.93 79.42
CA ASP A 18 -29.93 -51.53 79.12
C ASP A 18 -29.49 -51.39 77.66
N SER A 19 -29.72 -50.22 77.07
CA SER A 19 -29.40 -49.96 75.67
C SER A 19 -28.67 -48.64 75.48
N LYS A 20 -27.71 -48.62 74.55
CA LYS A 20 -27.00 -47.41 74.13
C LYS A 20 -26.97 -47.29 72.61
N THR A 21 -27.36 -46.13 72.10
CA THR A 21 -27.36 -45.83 70.67
C THR A 21 -26.19 -44.92 70.31
N GLN A 22 -25.45 -45.29 69.27
CA GLN A 22 -24.39 -44.48 68.68
C GLN A 22 -24.71 -44.20 67.21
N PRO A 23 -24.70 -42.93 66.76
CA PRO A 23 -24.81 -42.61 65.34
C PRO A 23 -23.50 -42.90 64.61
N ILE A 24 -23.58 -43.50 63.43
CA ILE A 24 -22.49 -43.68 62.47
C ILE A 24 -22.84 -42.98 61.16
N THR A 25 -21.97 -42.10 60.69
CA THR A 25 -22.14 -41.40 59.41
C THR A 25 -21.28 -42.07 58.34
N VAL A 26 -21.92 -42.58 57.28
CA VAL A 26 -21.24 -43.02 56.06
C VAL A 26 -21.26 -41.85 55.09
N SER A 27 -20.10 -41.23 54.84
CA SER A 27 -19.97 -40.17 53.84
C SER A 27 -19.74 -40.79 52.45
N ALA A 28 -20.35 -40.19 51.41
CA ALA A 28 -19.92 -40.49 50.04
C ALA A 28 -18.49 -40.00 49.83
N PRO A 29 -17.69 -40.66 48.98
CA PRO A 29 -16.44 -40.07 48.50
C PRO A 29 -16.74 -38.74 47.81
N PRO A 30 -15.88 -37.71 47.98
CA PRO A 30 -16.06 -36.45 47.29
C PRO A 30 -16.06 -36.69 45.78
N PRO A 31 -16.90 -35.97 45.00
CA PRO A 31 -16.86 -36.06 43.55
C PRO A 31 -15.45 -35.68 43.05
N PRO A 32 -14.96 -36.33 41.97
CA PRO A 32 -13.68 -35.95 41.38
C PRO A 32 -13.73 -34.47 40.94
N PRO A 33 -12.61 -33.74 41.07
CA PRO A 33 -12.55 -32.35 40.62
C PRO A 33 -12.82 -32.27 39.11
N PRO A 34 -13.46 -31.19 38.63
CA PRO A 34 -13.67 -30.99 37.21
C PRO A 34 -12.33 -30.92 36.46
N PRO A 35 -12.26 -31.36 35.20
CA PRO A 35 -11.06 -31.23 34.39
C PRO A 35 -10.67 -29.74 34.24
N PRO A 36 -9.36 -29.44 34.14
CA PRO A 36 -8.91 -28.08 33.91
C PRO A 36 -9.46 -27.52 32.59
N PRO A 37 -9.73 -26.21 32.50
CA PRO A 37 -10.14 -25.58 31.26
C PRO A 37 -9.06 -25.77 30.18
N PRO A 38 -9.45 -25.86 28.89
CA PRO A 38 -8.49 -25.92 27.80
C PRO A 38 -7.61 -24.66 27.81
N PRO A 39 -6.33 -24.77 27.38
CA PRO A 39 -5.47 -23.62 27.25
C PRO A 39 -6.08 -22.58 26.30
N PRO A 40 -5.83 -21.28 26.53
CA PRO A 40 -6.30 -20.24 25.62
C PRO A 40 -5.71 -20.48 24.21
N PRO A 41 -6.45 -20.10 23.14
CA PRO A 41 -5.91 -20.18 21.79
C PRO A 41 -4.64 -19.33 21.66
N PRO A 42 -3.69 -19.73 20.81
CA PRO A 42 -2.50 -18.93 20.57
C PRO A 42 -2.90 -17.54 20.01
N PRO A 43 -2.12 -16.50 20.31
CA PRO A 43 -2.36 -15.18 19.75
C PRO A 43 -2.28 -15.22 18.21
N PRO A 44 -3.04 -14.36 17.51
CA PRO A 44 -2.95 -14.27 16.05
C PRO A 44 -1.52 -13.90 15.62
N PRO A 45 -1.07 -14.36 14.44
CA PRO A 45 0.22 -13.97 13.92
C PRO A 45 0.29 -12.44 13.74
N PRO A 46 1.47 -11.83 13.90
CA PRO A 46 1.63 -10.40 13.66
C PRO A 46 1.27 -10.06 12.20
N PRO A 47 0.77 -8.83 11.94
CA PRO A 47 0.50 -8.39 10.58
C PRO A 47 1.80 -8.41 9.75
N PRO A 48 1.70 -8.63 8.42
CA PRO A 48 2.86 -8.57 7.54
C PRO A 48 3.50 -7.17 7.59
N PRO A 49 4.82 -7.07 7.39
CA PRO A 49 5.48 -5.77 7.33
C PRO A 49 4.94 -4.93 6.16
N PRO A 50 4.98 -3.58 6.26
CA PRO A 50 4.63 -2.71 5.14
C PRO A 50 5.48 -2.99 3.90
N PRO A 51 4.95 -2.75 2.68
CA PRO A 51 5.75 -2.81 1.46
C PRO A 51 6.96 -1.87 1.53
N PRO A 52 8.09 -2.22 0.88
CA PRO A 52 9.20 -1.30 0.75
C PRO A 52 8.79 -0.03 -0.02
N PRO A 53 9.38 1.14 0.29
CA PRO A 53 9.15 2.35 -0.49
C PRO A 53 9.51 2.15 -1.97
N PRO A 54 8.80 2.82 -2.91
CA PRO A 54 9.19 2.82 -4.31
C PRO A 54 10.61 3.38 -4.52
N PRO A 55 11.37 2.88 -5.52
CA PRO A 55 12.65 3.46 -5.90
C PRO A 55 12.52 4.97 -6.25
N PRO A 56 13.45 5.83 -5.78
CA PRO A 56 13.45 7.24 -6.13
C PRO A 56 13.69 7.47 -7.64
N ALA A 57 13.06 8.51 -8.19
CA ALA A 57 13.37 8.98 -9.53
C ALA A 57 14.79 9.56 -9.60
N THR A 58 15.46 9.36 -10.74
CA THR A 58 16.82 9.86 -11.00
C THR A 58 16.91 10.68 -12.28
N HIS A 59 16.09 10.37 -13.28
CA HIS A 59 16.09 11.05 -14.58
C HIS A 59 14.70 11.07 -15.21
N LEU A 60 14.53 11.93 -16.21
CA LEU A 60 13.34 11.97 -17.05
C LEU A 60 13.60 11.26 -18.38
N GLY A 61 12.53 10.88 -19.08
CA GLY A 61 12.56 10.46 -20.47
C GLY A 61 11.22 10.70 -21.15
N PHE A 62 11.24 11.01 -22.45
CA PHE A 62 10.02 11.06 -23.25
C PHE A 62 9.55 9.64 -23.58
N THR A 63 8.33 9.29 -23.19
CA THR A 63 7.67 8.01 -23.52
C THR A 63 6.65 8.17 -24.64
N LYS A 64 6.20 9.41 -24.87
CA LYS A 64 5.47 9.82 -26.06
C LYS A 64 6.08 11.12 -26.58
N ASP A 65 6.82 10.99 -27.66
CA ASP A 65 7.45 12.12 -28.36
C ASP A 65 6.44 13.00 -29.10
N PRO A 66 6.81 14.26 -29.41
CA PRO A 66 6.04 15.06 -30.33
C PRO A 66 6.00 14.38 -31.72
N PRO A 67 4.90 14.52 -32.47
CA PRO A 67 4.87 14.15 -33.88
C PRO A 67 6.01 14.84 -34.66
N PRO A 68 6.64 14.17 -35.64
CA PRO A 68 7.77 14.73 -36.39
C PRO A 68 7.38 15.97 -37.22
N THR A 69 6.10 16.15 -37.50
CA THR A 69 5.56 17.34 -38.18
C THR A 69 4.33 17.83 -37.44
N LEU A 70 4.32 19.11 -37.09
CA LEU A 70 3.22 19.82 -36.46
C LEU A 70 2.72 20.93 -37.38
N PHE A 71 1.42 21.22 -37.30
CA PHE A 71 0.87 22.41 -37.92
C PHE A 71 1.02 23.61 -37.00
N LEU A 72 1.25 24.78 -37.58
CA LEU A 72 1.32 26.07 -36.89
C LEU A 72 0.06 26.29 -36.04
N ASN A 73 0.23 26.56 -34.75
CA ASN A 73 -0.84 26.63 -33.74
C ASN A 73 -1.68 25.35 -33.56
N GLY A 74 -1.31 24.24 -34.22
CA GLY A 74 -1.92 22.94 -34.02
C GLY A 74 -1.62 22.41 -32.62
N SER A 75 -2.63 21.82 -31.99
CA SER A 75 -2.48 21.18 -30.69
C SER A 75 -1.80 19.82 -30.82
N PHE A 76 -0.88 19.52 -29.92
CA PHE A 76 -0.27 18.21 -29.79
C PHE A 76 -0.06 17.84 -28.32
N SER A 77 0.29 16.57 -28.11
CA SER A 77 0.49 16.01 -26.78
C SER A 77 1.79 15.23 -26.69
N VAL A 78 2.44 15.26 -25.53
CA VAL A 78 3.62 14.47 -25.20
C VAL A 78 3.51 13.90 -23.80
N GLU A 79 4.31 12.86 -23.52
CA GLU A 79 4.38 12.23 -22.21
C GLU A 79 5.84 12.14 -21.76
N VAL A 80 6.09 12.59 -20.54
CA VAL A 80 7.40 12.53 -19.89
C VAL A 80 7.30 11.64 -18.66
N THR A 81 8.13 10.62 -18.60
CA THR A 81 8.20 9.66 -17.50
C THR A 81 9.44 9.91 -16.66
N ALA A 82 9.29 9.84 -15.34
CA ALA A 82 10.38 9.82 -14.38
C ALA A 82 10.84 8.37 -14.15
N PHE A 83 12.12 8.11 -14.37
CA PHE A 83 12.74 6.80 -14.25
C PHE A 83 13.67 6.73 -13.04
N ASP A 84 13.70 5.57 -12.39
CA ASP A 84 14.68 5.24 -11.35
C ASP A 84 16.05 4.84 -11.96
N SER A 85 17.03 4.56 -11.10
CA SER A 85 18.38 4.16 -11.55
C SER A 85 18.44 2.79 -12.23
N GLN A 86 17.37 2.00 -12.16
CA GLN A 86 17.26 0.68 -12.76
C GLN A 86 16.52 0.74 -14.12
N GLY A 87 16.09 1.94 -14.54
CA GLY A 87 15.32 2.16 -15.76
C GLY A 87 13.82 1.84 -15.62
N GLY A 88 13.34 1.59 -14.40
CA GLY A 88 11.92 1.43 -14.11
C GLY A 88 11.22 2.78 -13.94
N THR A 89 9.91 2.82 -14.15
CA THR A 89 9.12 4.02 -13.84
C THR A 89 9.06 4.23 -12.33
N ALA A 90 9.53 5.40 -11.87
CA ALA A 90 9.49 5.78 -10.46
C ALA A 90 8.07 6.22 -10.06
N THR A 91 7.19 5.27 -9.79
CA THR A 91 5.76 5.52 -9.55
C THR A 91 5.47 6.40 -8.33
N GLY A 92 6.41 6.52 -7.39
CA GLY A 92 6.30 7.45 -6.26
C GLY A 92 6.54 8.93 -6.62
N PHE A 93 7.03 9.23 -7.83
CA PHE A 93 7.34 10.60 -8.23
C PHE A 93 6.08 11.38 -8.61
N THR A 94 5.86 12.51 -7.92
CA THR A 94 4.73 13.43 -8.12
C THR A 94 5.18 14.88 -8.35
N GLY A 95 6.48 15.08 -8.59
CA GLY A 95 7.09 16.39 -8.79
C GLY A 95 6.59 17.09 -10.05
N LEU A 96 6.82 18.41 -10.09
CA LEU A 96 6.49 19.24 -11.24
C LEU A 96 7.50 19.00 -12.37
N VAL A 97 7.01 18.58 -13.53
CA VAL A 97 7.78 18.45 -14.77
C VAL A 97 7.46 19.64 -15.66
N THR A 98 8.48 20.31 -16.19
CA THR A 98 8.33 21.44 -17.12
C THR A 98 8.97 21.13 -18.45
N VAL A 99 8.25 21.40 -19.54
CA VAL A 99 8.75 21.30 -20.91
C VAL A 99 9.04 22.67 -21.52
N LYS A 100 10.10 22.76 -22.31
CA LYS A 100 10.48 23.96 -23.07
C LYS A 100 10.75 23.59 -24.51
N LEU A 101 10.49 24.53 -25.41
CA LEU A 101 10.85 24.42 -26.83
C LEU A 101 12.25 24.97 -27.03
N GLU A 102 13.07 24.20 -27.71
CA GLU A 102 14.41 24.57 -28.15
C GLU A 102 14.58 24.17 -29.62
N GLY A 103 15.56 24.77 -30.30
CA GLY A 103 15.81 24.49 -31.70
C GLY A 103 16.80 25.47 -32.32
N PRO A 104 17.38 25.12 -33.48
CA PRO A 104 18.30 25.99 -34.18
C PRO A 104 17.60 27.22 -34.77
N ILE A 105 16.31 27.07 -35.13
CA ILE A 105 15.47 28.15 -35.69
C ILE A 105 14.08 28.05 -35.06
N ALA A 106 13.89 28.64 -33.88
CA ALA A 106 12.59 28.74 -33.23
C ALA A 106 12.03 30.17 -33.39
N LEU A 107 11.19 30.38 -34.41
CA LEU A 107 10.50 31.66 -34.61
C LEU A 107 9.22 31.79 -33.76
N GLY A 108 8.84 30.71 -33.10
CA GLY A 108 7.66 30.61 -32.24
C GLY A 108 8.00 30.30 -30.80
N VAL A 109 6.99 30.42 -29.94
CA VAL A 109 7.07 29.96 -28.54
C VAL A 109 6.18 28.74 -28.35
N LEU A 110 6.57 27.86 -27.43
CA LEU A 110 5.66 26.83 -26.92
C LEU A 110 4.50 27.52 -26.21
N ASN A 111 3.28 27.05 -26.39
CA ASN A 111 2.07 27.53 -25.73
C ASN A 111 1.33 26.38 -25.05
N GLY A 112 0.31 26.73 -24.26
CA GLY A 112 -0.47 25.79 -23.45
C GLY A 112 0.14 25.52 -22.07
N THR A 113 -0.26 24.40 -21.47
CA THR A 113 0.21 23.98 -20.14
C THR A 113 1.60 23.35 -20.25
N LYS A 114 2.64 24.08 -19.86
CA LYS A 114 4.05 23.67 -19.98
C LYS A 114 4.61 23.01 -18.73
N SER A 115 3.87 23.04 -17.63
CA SER A 115 4.27 22.46 -16.34
C SER A 115 3.13 21.60 -15.81
N VAL A 116 3.41 20.33 -15.52
CA VAL A 116 2.44 19.34 -15.06
C VAL A 116 3.05 18.53 -13.93
N ASN A 117 2.30 18.32 -12.84
CA ASN A 117 2.68 17.37 -11.80
C ASN A 117 2.56 15.95 -12.32
N ALA A 118 3.61 15.15 -12.13
CA ALA A 118 3.55 13.74 -12.50
C ALA A 118 2.54 12.99 -11.63
N VAL A 119 1.87 12.00 -12.23
CA VAL A 119 0.99 11.05 -11.55
C VAL A 119 1.54 9.66 -11.84
N ASN A 120 1.84 8.90 -10.78
CA ASN A 120 2.52 7.60 -10.91
C ASN A 120 3.83 7.69 -11.71
N GLY A 121 4.60 8.78 -11.54
CA GLY A 121 5.83 9.02 -12.28
C GLY A 121 5.66 9.54 -13.71
N ILE A 122 4.43 9.76 -14.19
CA ILE A 122 4.14 10.16 -15.56
C ILE A 122 3.52 11.56 -15.60
N ALA A 123 4.12 12.48 -16.37
CA ALA A 123 3.58 13.80 -16.65
C ALA A 123 3.07 13.87 -18.10
N THR A 124 1.76 14.04 -18.25
CA THR A 124 1.09 14.11 -19.56
C THR A 124 0.75 15.55 -19.91
N PHE A 125 1.22 16.01 -21.07
CA PHE A 125 0.96 17.34 -21.60
C PHE A 125 0.02 17.19 -22.81
N ASN A 126 -1.24 17.61 -22.71
CA ASN A 126 -2.26 17.35 -23.74
C ASN A 126 -2.52 18.51 -24.71
N ASN A 127 -2.13 19.73 -24.33
CA ASN A 127 -2.59 20.95 -24.98
C ASN A 127 -1.42 21.88 -25.34
N LEU A 128 -0.33 21.31 -25.86
CA LEU A 128 0.81 22.09 -26.33
C LEU A 128 0.56 22.57 -27.76
N SER A 129 1.09 23.74 -28.10
CA SER A 129 1.14 24.25 -29.47
C SER A 129 2.37 25.12 -29.67
N VAL A 130 2.78 25.35 -30.92
CA VAL A 130 3.89 26.26 -31.24
C VAL A 130 3.38 27.38 -32.15
N THR A 131 3.68 28.62 -31.78
CA THR A 131 3.11 29.82 -32.41
C THR A 131 3.86 30.31 -33.66
N GLY A 132 4.94 29.64 -34.03
CA GLY A 132 5.79 30.03 -35.14
C GLY A 132 6.39 28.82 -35.81
N LEU A 133 6.89 29.02 -37.03
CA LEU A 133 7.57 27.96 -37.77
C LEU A 133 8.85 27.56 -37.03
N CYS A 134 9.16 26.27 -37.12
CA CYS A 134 10.41 25.74 -36.64
C CYS A 134 10.88 24.59 -37.53
N THR A 135 12.18 24.47 -37.71
CA THR A 135 12.81 23.32 -38.36
C THR A 135 13.84 22.70 -37.42
N GLY A 136 13.71 21.40 -37.15
CA GLY A 136 14.58 20.66 -36.24
C GLY A 136 14.45 21.10 -34.77
N CYS A 137 13.28 21.56 -34.35
CA CYS A 137 13.02 21.83 -32.93
C CYS A 137 12.99 20.55 -32.11
N TRP A 138 13.20 20.66 -30.80
CA TRP A 138 12.97 19.61 -29.83
C TRP A 138 12.35 20.19 -28.56
N LEU A 139 11.84 19.33 -27.70
CA LEU A 139 11.44 19.69 -26.34
C LEU A 139 12.52 19.26 -25.35
N THR A 140 12.81 20.12 -24.37
CA THR A 140 13.56 19.76 -23.18
C THR A 140 12.61 19.64 -21.99
N ALA A 141 12.72 18.55 -21.24
CA ALA A 141 11.97 18.32 -20.02
C ALA A 141 12.87 18.44 -18.80
N THR A 142 12.39 19.14 -17.77
CA THR A 142 13.14 19.39 -16.54
C THR A 142 12.27 19.18 -15.32
N ALA A 143 12.87 18.70 -14.24
CA ALA A 143 12.27 18.58 -12.92
C ALA A 143 13.36 18.77 -11.85
N ASN A 144 12.99 19.32 -10.70
CA ASN A 144 13.94 19.59 -9.63
C ASN A 144 14.58 18.28 -9.13
N GLY A 145 15.91 18.25 -9.11
CA GLY A 145 16.69 17.12 -8.60
C GLY A 145 16.79 15.91 -9.54
N LEU A 146 16.25 15.99 -10.77
CA LEU A 146 16.37 14.94 -11.78
C LEU A 146 17.23 15.41 -12.95
N SER A 147 17.95 14.47 -13.56
CA SER A 147 18.52 14.69 -14.89
C SER A 147 17.39 14.92 -15.89
N GLY A 148 17.50 15.98 -16.70
CA GLY A 148 16.51 16.32 -17.72
C GLY A 148 16.50 15.34 -18.90
N ALA A 149 15.53 15.52 -19.80
CA ALA A 149 15.39 14.74 -21.02
C ALA A 149 15.20 15.63 -22.24
N THR A 150 15.57 15.11 -23.41
CA THR A 150 15.34 15.73 -24.71
C THR A 150 14.47 14.81 -25.55
N SER A 151 13.48 15.37 -26.24
CA SER A 151 12.63 14.63 -27.17
C SER A 151 13.34 14.34 -28.49
N GLY A 152 12.69 13.55 -29.35
CA GLY A 152 12.96 13.57 -30.79
C GLY A 152 12.75 14.96 -31.40
N THR A 153 13.36 15.20 -32.56
CA THR A 153 13.19 16.45 -33.29
C THR A 153 11.91 16.48 -34.11
N PHE A 154 11.38 17.69 -34.35
CA PHE A 154 10.19 17.92 -35.15
C PHE A 154 10.21 19.28 -35.85
N ASP A 155 9.40 19.37 -36.90
CA ASP A 155 9.17 20.60 -37.66
C ASP A 155 7.77 21.17 -37.39
N VAL A 156 7.65 22.50 -37.43
CA VAL A 156 6.36 23.21 -37.38
C VAL A 156 6.17 23.92 -38.71
N ILE A 157 5.16 23.50 -39.46
CA ILE A 157 4.86 24.00 -40.80
C ILE A 157 3.53 24.77 -40.82
N ALA A 158 3.37 25.71 -41.76
CA ALA A 158 2.08 26.32 -42.00
C ALA A 158 1.11 25.30 -42.63
N LEU A 159 -0.19 25.45 -42.39
CA LEU A 159 -1.19 24.77 -43.20
C LEU A 159 -1.06 25.27 -44.65
N PRO A 160 -1.20 24.38 -45.65
CA PRO A 160 -1.17 24.76 -47.06
C PRO A 160 -2.30 25.72 -47.44
#